data_AF-A0A7S0IJL9-F1
#
_entry.id   AF-A0A7S0IJL9-F1
#
_cell.length_a   1.000
_cell.length_b   1.000
_cell.length_c   1.000
_cell.angle_alpha   90.00
_cell.angle_beta   90.00
_cell.angle_gamma   90.00
#
_symmetry.space_group_name_H-M   'P 1'
#
loop_
_entity.id
_entity.type
_entity.pdbx_description
1 polymer ?
#
loop_
_entity_poly.entity_id
_entity_poly.type
_entity_poly.pdbx_seq_one_letter_code
_entity_poly.pdbx_strand_id
1 'polypeptide(L)'
;MSAACQCFTTPATVPNLNVGRRGNHVRLTPGHRRVIPRAVQEGEIRKGSTKEIPEIHAELPFAPELWTTFFEKYWQKEPVVIRGGLPTELCTPVDNDELAGLACETEFRPRIIRKGDEGPSSWSLQMGPFSEDELESLPSDGSWCLLLNDLEKHVSEFMDVLNLFDRFPRWRVADVQASISSDGGSVGAHSDQFDVFLIQGTGHKRWSISDCAEYVPDNDEAFFPDAEVRVLKNFQPQSCSLLKQGDILYLPPKVAHHGVAECCKTICTTFSVGFLASAHDELVLSYAQASVDTHEGSQRWRDPWLKPQEHVGEISSDAVAQAAEIIRQSMPKNDAEIACWFGCHATQSFGIDPSETIPAKDLSADELVVQFAEEGSLQRRADAKFAFVQEVKDGSLEGGLFFAAGNMWPLQSAAGMELARHIANYEEIIADDWIESGDAAEYDMDSEAKTLLHELFSSGLIYFS
;
A
#
# COMPACT_ATOMS: atom_id res chain seq x y z
N MET A 1 -34.37 12.68 6.23
CA MET A 1 -33.95 11.80 7.34
C MET A 1 -33.08 10.72 6.73
N SER A 2 -31.81 11.06 6.47
CA SER A 2 -30.76 10.15 6.01
C SER A 2 -29.64 10.33 7.02
N ALA A 3 -29.29 9.28 7.74
CA ALA A 3 -28.24 9.32 8.75
C ALA A 3 -26.98 8.76 8.11
N ALA A 4 -26.13 9.63 7.59
CA ALA A 4 -24.74 9.30 7.30
C ALA A 4 -24.09 8.86 8.63
N CYS A 5 -23.63 7.62 8.69
CA CYS A 5 -22.99 7.06 9.87
C CYS A 5 -21.55 7.58 9.94
N GLN A 6 -21.35 8.71 10.63
CA GLN A 6 -20.01 9.25 10.90
C GLN A 6 -19.30 8.36 11.93
N CYS A 7 -18.38 7.51 11.47
CA CYS A 7 -17.47 6.78 12.34
C CYS A 7 -16.38 7.73 12.84
N PHE A 8 -16.37 8.01 14.15
CA PHE A 8 -15.36 8.86 14.78
C PHE A 8 -14.02 8.12 14.88
N THR A 9 -13.00 8.65 14.21
CA THR A 9 -11.61 8.19 14.34
C THR A 9 -11.05 8.63 15.69
N THR A 10 -10.64 7.67 16.53
CA THR A 10 -9.76 7.92 17.67
C THR A 10 -8.44 7.16 17.48
N PRO A 11 -7.27 7.81 17.55
CA PRO A 11 -6.00 7.12 17.44
C PRO A 11 -5.69 6.38 18.75
N ALA A 12 -5.65 5.05 18.69
CA ALA A 12 -5.23 4.20 19.81
C ALA A 12 -3.74 4.45 20.11
N THR A 13 -3.46 5.00 21.29
CA THR A 13 -2.10 5.21 21.81
C THR A 13 -1.62 3.93 22.48
N VAL A 14 -0.55 3.32 21.96
CA VAL A 14 0.08 2.13 22.56
C VAL A 14 0.94 2.55 23.77
N PRO A 15 0.77 2.00 24.99
CA PRO A 15 1.60 2.36 26.14
C PRO A 15 2.98 1.67 26.07
N ASN A 16 4.04 2.49 26.10
CA ASN A 16 5.44 2.06 26.25
C ASN A 16 5.68 1.30 27.57
N LEU A 17 6.12 0.04 27.46
CA LEU A 17 6.66 -0.74 28.59
C LEU A 17 8.15 -0.45 28.78
N ASN A 18 8.43 0.41 29.76
CA ASN A 18 9.78 0.65 30.30
C ASN A 18 10.33 -0.63 30.97
N VAL A 19 11.43 -1.19 30.46
CA VAL A 19 12.24 -2.18 31.17
C VAL A 19 13.58 -1.57 31.55
N GLY A 20 13.81 -1.51 32.85
CA GLY A 20 14.91 -0.78 33.49
C GLY A 20 16.31 -1.33 33.24
N ARG A 21 17.24 -0.40 33.05
CA ARG A 21 18.69 -0.59 33.07
C ARG A 21 19.16 -1.19 34.40
N ARG A 22 20.07 -2.16 34.34
CA ARG A 22 21.11 -2.37 35.36
C ARG A 22 22.47 -2.41 34.68
N GLY A 23 23.31 -1.44 35.03
CA GLY A 23 24.66 -1.32 34.53
C GLY A 23 25.61 -2.35 35.12
N ASN A 24 26.70 -2.61 34.39
CA ASN A 24 27.93 -3.11 34.96
C ASN A 24 29.11 -2.43 34.28
N HIS A 25 29.92 -1.76 35.10
CA HIS A 25 31.17 -1.12 34.75
C HIS A 25 32.24 -2.16 34.39
N VAL A 26 32.91 -1.99 33.26
CA VAL A 26 34.22 -2.60 33.00
C VAL A 26 35.18 -1.52 32.51
N ARG A 27 36.34 -1.46 33.17
CA ARG A 27 37.41 -0.48 33.01
C ARG A 27 38.12 -0.63 31.66
N LEU A 28 38.39 0.51 31.01
CA LEU A 28 39.28 0.65 29.87
C LEU A 28 40.74 0.81 30.33
N THR A 29 41.68 0.18 29.63
CA THR A 29 43.11 0.51 29.64
C THR A 29 43.59 0.67 28.18
N PRO A 30 44.38 1.70 27.84
CA PRO A 30 44.73 2.02 26.46
C PRO A 30 46.01 1.28 26.01
N GLY A 31 45.95 0.62 24.85
CA GLY A 31 47.10 0.01 24.19
C GLY A 31 47.14 0.40 22.71
N HIS A 32 48.00 1.36 22.36
CA HIS A 32 48.27 1.74 20.98
C HIS A 32 48.96 0.61 20.20
N ARG A 33 48.35 0.14 19.11
CA ARG A 33 49.07 -0.39 17.94
C ARG A 33 48.33 -0.03 16.65
N ARG A 34 48.99 0.77 15.81
CA ARG A 34 48.62 1.01 14.40
C ARG A 34 48.57 -0.33 13.67
N VAL A 35 47.42 -0.68 13.11
CA VAL A 35 47.27 -1.76 12.12
C VAL A 35 46.66 -1.12 10.87
N ILE A 36 47.37 -1.26 9.76
CA ILE A 36 46.98 -0.78 8.43
C ILE A 36 45.82 -1.67 7.93
N PRO A 37 44.70 -1.14 7.40
CA PRO A 37 43.60 -1.99 6.93
C PRO A 37 44.05 -2.76 5.69
N ARG A 38 43.96 -4.09 5.78
CA ARG A 38 44.08 -5.01 4.65
C ARG A 38 42.68 -5.11 4.06
N ALA A 39 42.53 -4.81 2.77
CA ALA A 39 41.26 -4.93 2.04
C ALA A 39 40.58 -6.27 2.36
N VAL A 40 39.33 -6.20 2.83
CA VAL A 40 38.50 -7.37 3.08
C VAL A 40 38.04 -7.88 1.72
N GLN A 41 38.52 -9.07 1.33
CA GLN A 41 37.92 -9.84 0.25
C GLN A 41 36.48 -10.15 0.63
N GLU A 42 35.54 -9.59 -0.13
CA GLU A 42 34.17 -10.09 -0.21
C GLU A 42 34.20 -11.59 -0.49
N GLY A 43 33.36 -12.34 0.22
CA GLY A 43 33.31 -13.79 0.13
C GLY A 43 33.16 -14.26 -1.31
N GLU A 44 34.05 -15.15 -1.75
CA GLU A 44 33.92 -15.84 -3.02
C GLU A 44 32.55 -16.54 -3.09
N ILE A 45 31.73 -16.06 -4.03
CA ILE A 45 30.48 -16.69 -4.46
C ILE A 45 30.78 -18.16 -4.76
N ARG A 46 30.25 -19.09 -3.95
CA ARG A 46 30.30 -20.51 -4.28
C ARG A 46 29.57 -20.69 -5.61
N LYS A 47 30.30 -21.13 -6.64
CA LYS A 47 29.78 -21.50 -7.97
C LYS A 47 28.81 -22.69 -7.88
N GLY A 48 27.62 -22.47 -7.36
CA GLY A 48 26.40 -23.03 -7.92
C GLY A 48 25.95 -22.07 -9.02
N SER A 49 25.61 -22.55 -10.21
CA SER A 49 25.16 -21.67 -11.29
C SER A 49 23.87 -20.95 -10.87
N THR A 50 23.97 -19.68 -10.47
CA THR A 50 22.82 -18.80 -10.29
C THR A 50 22.03 -18.84 -11.60
N LYS A 51 20.76 -19.24 -11.52
CA LYS A 51 19.90 -19.38 -12.71
C LYS A 51 19.43 -18.00 -13.16
N GLU A 52 18.93 -17.89 -14.38
CA GLU A 52 18.14 -16.71 -14.74
C GLU A 52 16.75 -16.80 -14.13
N ILE A 53 16.19 -15.65 -13.76
CA ILE A 53 14.78 -15.55 -13.36
C ILE A 53 13.93 -15.86 -14.60
N PRO A 54 12.84 -16.64 -14.51
CA PRO A 54 11.94 -16.86 -15.64
C PRO A 54 11.52 -15.54 -16.27
N GLU A 55 11.45 -15.48 -17.59
CA GLU A 55 11.06 -14.27 -18.31
C GLU A 55 9.92 -14.49 -19.31
N ILE A 56 9.15 -13.43 -19.51
CA ILE A 56 8.18 -13.27 -20.59
C ILE A 56 8.48 -11.95 -21.33
N HIS A 57 8.09 -11.89 -22.60
CA HIS A 57 8.27 -10.70 -23.44
C HIS A 57 6.88 -10.16 -23.78
N ALA A 58 6.52 -9.05 -23.15
CA ALA A 58 5.20 -8.45 -23.25
C ALA A 58 5.26 -7.02 -22.73
N GLU A 59 4.31 -6.19 -23.14
CA GLU A 59 4.14 -4.80 -22.71
C GLU A 59 2.76 -4.66 -22.05
N LEU A 60 2.66 -3.86 -20.98
CA LEU A 60 1.39 -3.55 -20.32
C LEU A 60 0.61 -2.47 -21.09
N PRO A 61 -0.74 -2.49 -21.06
CA PRO A 61 -1.58 -3.52 -20.45
C PRO A 61 -1.55 -4.83 -21.25
N PHE A 62 -1.52 -5.96 -20.56
CA PHE A 62 -1.47 -7.26 -21.23
C PHE A 62 -2.76 -7.59 -21.98
N ALA A 63 -2.63 -8.38 -23.04
CA ALA A 63 -3.77 -9.06 -23.64
C ALA A 63 -4.48 -9.97 -22.62
N PRO A 64 -5.81 -10.17 -22.70
CA PRO A 64 -6.58 -10.94 -21.72
C PRO A 64 -6.04 -12.36 -21.46
N GLU A 65 -5.53 -13.05 -22.48
CA GLU A 65 -4.97 -14.39 -22.38
C GLU A 65 -3.66 -14.41 -21.59
N LEU A 66 -2.86 -13.35 -21.73
CA LEU A 66 -1.63 -13.21 -20.97
C LEU A 66 -1.92 -12.83 -19.52
N TRP A 67 -2.94 -11.99 -19.26
CA TRP A 67 -3.42 -11.76 -17.89
C TRP A 67 -3.87 -13.05 -17.22
N THR A 68 -4.65 -13.88 -17.93
CA THR A 68 -5.08 -15.20 -17.42
C THR A 68 -3.87 -16.05 -17.05
N THR A 69 -2.89 -16.15 -17.95
CA THR A 69 -1.63 -16.88 -17.70
C THR A 69 -0.88 -16.30 -16.49
N PHE A 70 -0.85 -14.97 -16.35
CA PHE A 70 -0.17 -14.30 -15.26
C PHE A 70 -0.79 -14.64 -13.90
N PHE A 71 -2.11 -14.57 -13.76
CA PHE A 71 -2.81 -14.94 -12.52
C PHE A 71 -2.73 -16.44 -12.22
N GLU A 72 -2.76 -17.29 -13.25
CA GLU A 72 -2.65 -18.73 -13.09
C GLU A 72 -1.26 -19.18 -12.63
N LYS A 73 -0.20 -18.57 -13.17
CA LYS A 73 1.18 -19.03 -12.95
C LYS A 73 1.98 -18.18 -11.96
N TYR A 74 1.88 -16.85 -12.04
CA TYR A 74 2.81 -15.96 -11.35
C TYR A 74 2.20 -15.31 -10.12
N TRP A 75 1.01 -14.72 -10.22
CA TRP A 75 0.40 -13.98 -9.11
C TRP A 75 0.31 -14.82 -7.83
N GLN A 76 0.98 -14.33 -6.77
CA GLN A 76 1.18 -14.94 -5.46
C GLN A 76 1.81 -16.34 -5.49
N LYS A 77 2.61 -16.66 -6.53
CA LYS A 77 3.17 -18.00 -6.76
C LYS A 77 4.65 -17.95 -7.16
N GLU A 78 4.97 -17.33 -8.29
CA GLU A 78 6.29 -17.39 -8.89
C GLU A 78 6.78 -16.01 -9.36
N PRO A 79 8.07 -15.67 -9.14
CA PRO A 79 8.67 -14.45 -9.66
C PRO A 79 8.89 -14.54 -11.18
N VAL A 80 8.75 -13.42 -11.88
CA VAL A 80 8.93 -13.34 -13.34
C VAL A 80 9.47 -11.98 -13.77
N VAL A 81 10.36 -11.99 -14.76
CA VAL A 81 10.80 -10.77 -15.47
C VAL A 81 9.94 -10.58 -16.71
N ILE A 82 9.39 -9.39 -16.87
CA ILE A 82 8.64 -8.95 -18.05
C ILE A 82 9.57 -8.02 -18.83
N ARG A 83 10.10 -8.51 -19.96
CA ARG A 83 11.00 -7.75 -20.82
C ARG A 83 10.23 -6.76 -21.66
N GLY A 84 10.62 -5.48 -21.60
CA GLY A 84 9.87 -4.39 -22.24
C GLY A 84 8.45 -4.25 -21.72
N GLY A 85 8.26 -4.49 -20.42
CA GLY A 85 6.96 -4.50 -19.74
C GLY A 85 6.25 -3.14 -19.72
N LEU A 86 7.00 -2.05 -19.74
CA LEU A 86 6.44 -0.70 -19.67
C LEU A 86 6.61 0.04 -21.01
N PRO A 87 5.57 0.76 -21.49
CA PRO A 87 5.70 1.68 -22.62
C PRO A 87 6.85 2.67 -22.44
N THR A 88 7.52 3.01 -23.53
CA THR A 88 8.78 3.78 -23.48
C THR A 88 8.59 5.19 -22.90
N GLU A 89 7.46 5.81 -23.23
CA GLU A 89 7.02 7.13 -22.76
C GLU A 89 6.76 7.18 -21.25
N LEU A 90 6.40 6.05 -20.62
CA LEU A 90 6.14 5.95 -19.19
C LEU A 90 7.34 5.41 -18.40
N CYS A 91 8.45 5.08 -19.07
CA CYS A 91 9.67 4.59 -18.40
C CYS A 91 10.36 5.64 -17.52
N THR A 92 10.04 6.92 -17.72
CA THR A 92 10.52 8.06 -16.94
C THR A 92 9.36 9.03 -16.74
N PRO A 93 8.37 8.69 -15.88
CA PRO A 93 7.18 9.53 -15.67
C PRO A 93 7.56 10.94 -15.21
N VAL A 94 8.61 11.02 -14.40
CA VAL A 94 9.20 12.23 -13.85
C VAL A 94 10.72 12.13 -14.00
N ASP A 95 11.38 13.25 -14.26
CA ASP A 95 12.83 13.28 -14.34
C ASP A 95 13.51 13.21 -12.95
N ASN A 96 14.82 13.00 -12.95
CA ASN A 96 15.55 12.78 -11.71
C ASN A 96 15.70 14.04 -10.84
N ASP A 97 15.72 15.22 -11.45
CA ASP A 97 15.88 16.48 -10.73
C ASP A 97 14.55 16.83 -10.04
N GLU A 98 13.43 16.59 -10.72
CA GLU A 98 12.10 16.71 -10.15
C GLU A 98 11.89 15.69 -9.01
N LEU A 99 12.27 14.42 -9.19
CA LEU A 99 12.23 13.44 -8.10
C LEU A 99 13.08 13.87 -6.88
N ALA A 100 14.24 14.48 -7.10
CA ALA A 100 15.03 15.03 -5.99
C ALA A 100 14.30 16.20 -5.31
N GLY A 101 13.63 17.06 -6.07
CA GLY A 101 12.76 18.11 -5.54
C GLY A 101 11.62 17.57 -4.67
N LEU A 102 10.97 16.47 -5.08
CA LEU A 102 9.93 15.82 -4.28
C LEU A 102 10.47 15.30 -2.93
N ALA A 103 11.76 14.97 -2.85
CA ALA A 103 12.41 14.56 -1.61
C ALA A 103 12.61 15.71 -0.60
N CYS A 104 12.37 16.96 -1.02
CA CYS A 104 12.37 18.13 -0.17
C CYS A 104 10.99 18.40 0.46
N GLU A 105 9.94 17.75 -0.03
CA GLU A 105 8.57 17.93 0.44
C GLU A 105 8.17 16.84 1.46
N THR A 106 7.33 17.20 2.42
CA THR A 106 6.97 16.32 3.55
C THR A 106 6.02 15.18 3.17
N GLU A 107 5.24 15.40 2.14
CA GLU A 107 4.13 14.59 1.63
C GLU A 107 4.65 13.24 1.10
N PHE A 108 5.84 13.24 0.48
CA PHE A 108 6.45 12.05 -0.13
C PHE A 108 7.21 11.15 0.85
N ARG A 109 7.23 11.51 2.14
CA ARG A 109 7.87 10.75 3.23
C ARG A 109 9.28 10.22 2.86
N PRO A 110 10.17 11.10 2.37
CA PRO A 110 11.43 10.69 1.80
C PRO A 110 12.33 10.04 2.85
N ARG A 111 13.09 9.03 2.43
CA ARG A 111 14.10 8.39 3.28
C ARG A 111 15.35 8.02 2.51
N ILE A 112 16.50 8.09 3.17
CA ILE A 112 17.78 7.66 2.61
C ILE A 112 18.30 6.49 3.44
N ILE A 113 18.49 5.35 2.78
CA ILE A 113 19.15 4.17 3.35
C ILE A 113 20.60 4.19 2.87
N ARG A 114 21.56 3.98 3.79
CA ARG A 114 22.99 3.89 3.45
C ARG A 114 23.62 2.69 4.13
N LYS A 115 24.47 1.98 3.40
CA LYS A 115 25.38 0.97 3.95
C LYS A 115 26.68 1.64 4.38
N GLY A 116 27.06 1.48 5.64
CA GLY A 116 28.31 1.96 6.18
C GLY A 116 29.46 0.95 6.07
N ASP A 117 30.65 1.37 6.48
CA ASP A 117 31.89 0.60 6.33
C ASP A 117 32.27 -0.21 7.58
N GLU A 118 31.52 -0.07 8.68
CA GLU A 118 31.88 -0.66 9.98
C GLU A 118 31.61 -2.18 10.08
N GLY A 119 30.95 -2.75 9.09
CA GLY A 119 30.64 -4.18 9.02
C GLY A 119 29.38 -4.49 8.21
N PRO A 120 29.00 -5.77 8.09
CA PRO A 120 27.86 -6.20 7.27
C PRO A 120 26.49 -5.73 7.80
N SER A 121 26.40 -5.41 9.09
CA SER A 121 25.20 -4.83 9.73
C SER A 121 25.21 -3.30 9.75
N SER A 122 26.25 -2.65 9.22
CA SER A 122 26.37 -1.19 9.23
C SER A 122 25.40 -0.61 8.21
N TRP A 123 24.20 -0.28 8.67
CA TRP A 123 23.15 0.36 7.87
C TRP A 123 22.53 1.49 8.67
N SER A 124 22.34 2.64 8.02
CA SER A 124 21.70 3.82 8.60
C SER A 124 20.45 4.19 7.80
N LEU A 125 19.43 4.67 8.51
CA LEU A 125 18.20 5.22 7.95
C LEU A 125 18.09 6.70 8.32
N GLN A 126 17.99 7.56 7.31
CA GLN A 126 17.69 8.98 7.48
C GLN A 126 16.28 9.24 6.95
N MET A 127 15.48 9.95 7.74
CA MET A 127 14.13 10.40 7.36
C MET A 127 14.20 11.88 7.00
N GLY A 128 13.54 12.27 5.91
CA GLY A 128 13.46 13.66 5.48
C GLY A 128 12.28 14.41 6.12
N PRO A 129 11.83 15.52 5.50
CA PRO A 129 12.27 16.06 4.21
C PRO A 129 13.76 16.42 4.22
N PHE A 130 14.39 16.38 3.04
CA PHE A 130 15.80 16.75 2.88
C PHE A 130 15.92 18.15 2.27
N SER A 131 17.05 18.82 2.50
CA SER A 131 17.39 20.03 1.75
C SER A 131 18.08 19.68 0.42
N GLU A 132 18.03 20.59 -0.55
CA GLU A 132 18.77 20.48 -1.82
C GLU A 132 20.27 20.25 -1.55
N ASP A 133 20.87 21.03 -0.64
CA ASP A 133 22.27 20.88 -0.24
C ASP A 133 22.60 19.47 0.29
N GLU A 134 21.69 18.85 1.05
CA GLU A 134 21.87 17.48 1.55
C GLU A 134 21.85 16.46 0.42
N LEU A 135 20.94 16.61 -0.55
CA LEU A 135 20.83 15.72 -1.70
C LEU A 135 22.01 15.89 -2.66
N GLU A 136 22.45 17.12 -2.94
CA GLU A 136 23.63 17.41 -3.74
C GLU A 136 24.93 16.90 -3.09
N SER A 137 24.96 16.82 -1.76
CA SER A 137 26.09 16.28 -1.01
C SER A 137 26.19 14.75 -1.06
N LEU A 138 25.19 14.06 -1.62
CA LEU A 138 25.22 12.61 -1.74
C LEU A 138 26.39 12.17 -2.64
N PRO A 139 27.17 11.15 -2.21
CA PRO A 139 28.25 10.64 -3.02
C PRO A 139 27.76 10.15 -4.39
N SER A 140 28.55 10.38 -5.44
CA SER A 140 28.27 9.87 -6.79
C SER A 140 28.42 8.35 -6.90
N ASP A 141 29.12 7.73 -5.95
CA ASP A 141 29.40 6.30 -5.83
C ASP A 141 29.07 5.79 -4.41
N GLY A 142 28.83 4.49 -4.28
CA GLY A 142 28.61 3.85 -2.99
C GLY A 142 27.16 3.41 -2.75
N SER A 143 26.96 2.72 -1.63
CA SER A 143 25.72 2.00 -1.35
C SER A 143 24.73 2.87 -0.58
N TRP A 144 24.17 3.89 -1.22
CA TRP A 144 23.00 4.61 -0.73
C TRP A 144 21.80 4.46 -1.67
N CYS A 145 20.61 4.66 -1.13
CA CYS A 145 19.36 4.69 -1.88
C CYS A 145 18.38 5.68 -1.25
N LEU A 146 17.93 6.65 -2.04
CA LEU A 146 16.84 7.56 -1.71
C LEU A 146 15.52 6.90 -2.12
N LEU A 147 14.52 6.96 -1.25
CA LEU A 147 13.20 6.36 -1.45
C LEU A 147 12.12 7.43 -1.25
N LEU A 148 11.14 7.45 -2.15
CA LEU A 148 9.97 8.32 -2.13
C LEU A 148 8.73 7.45 -2.23
N ASN A 149 7.75 7.66 -1.34
CA ASN A 149 6.51 6.89 -1.30
C ASN A 149 5.34 7.71 -1.83
N ASP A 150 4.20 7.04 -2.03
CA ASP A 150 2.91 7.70 -2.26
C ASP A 150 2.89 8.61 -3.51
N LEU A 151 3.72 8.32 -4.53
CA LEU A 151 3.93 9.20 -5.68
C LEU A 151 2.65 9.40 -6.51
N GLU A 152 1.85 8.34 -6.67
CA GLU A 152 0.59 8.37 -7.41
C GLU A 152 -0.45 9.32 -6.82
N LYS A 153 -0.30 9.69 -5.55
CA LYS A 153 -1.24 10.56 -4.85
C LYS A 153 -1.03 12.04 -5.16
N HIS A 154 0.17 12.38 -5.63
CA HIS A 154 0.61 13.77 -5.79
C HIS A 154 1.08 14.09 -7.20
N VAL A 155 1.39 13.07 -8.01
CA VAL A 155 1.93 13.23 -9.36
C VAL A 155 1.13 12.36 -10.34
N SER A 156 0.43 13.01 -11.26
CA SER A 156 -0.50 12.39 -12.23
C SER A 156 0.15 11.33 -13.11
N GLU A 157 1.40 11.50 -13.48
CA GLU A 157 2.13 10.63 -14.40
C GLU A 157 2.34 9.22 -13.80
N PHE A 158 2.31 9.09 -12.47
CA PHE A 158 2.32 7.78 -11.82
C PHE A 158 0.94 7.11 -11.81
N MET A 159 -0.16 7.87 -11.90
CA MET A 159 -1.48 7.30 -12.15
C MET A 159 -1.58 6.69 -13.54
N ASP A 160 -0.96 7.31 -14.57
CA ASP A 160 -0.85 6.71 -15.91
C ASP A 160 -0.14 5.36 -15.88
N VAL A 161 0.95 5.24 -15.10
CA VAL A 161 1.63 3.96 -14.87
C VAL A 161 0.69 2.96 -14.20
N LEU A 162 -0.05 3.37 -13.15
CA LEU A 162 -1.02 2.51 -12.48
C LEU A 162 -2.17 2.08 -13.41
N ASN A 163 -2.57 2.91 -14.38
CA ASN A 163 -3.62 2.62 -15.36
C ASN A 163 -3.26 1.46 -16.30
N LEU A 164 -1.97 1.13 -16.43
CA LEU A 164 -1.52 -0.08 -17.13
C LEU A 164 -1.80 -1.40 -16.39
N PHE A 165 -2.02 -1.34 -15.06
CA PHE A 165 -2.33 -2.49 -14.21
C PHE A 165 -3.85 -2.78 -14.15
N ASP A 166 -4.49 -2.75 -15.32
CA ASP A 166 -5.95 -2.68 -15.53
C ASP A 166 -6.75 -3.94 -15.15
N ARG A 167 -6.09 -4.98 -14.64
CA ARG A 167 -6.71 -6.19 -14.09
C ARG A 167 -6.47 -6.40 -12.61
N PHE A 168 -5.83 -5.44 -11.93
CA PHE A 168 -5.71 -5.45 -10.48
C PHE A 168 -6.75 -4.53 -9.84
N PRO A 169 -7.46 -4.99 -8.80
CA PRO A 169 -8.41 -4.14 -8.11
C PRO A 169 -7.68 -3.03 -7.33
N ARG A 170 -8.12 -1.77 -7.51
CA ARG A 170 -7.46 -0.59 -6.92
C ARG A 170 -7.34 -0.64 -5.40
N TRP A 171 -8.28 -1.28 -4.70
CA TRP A 171 -8.20 -1.42 -3.23
C TRP A 171 -6.96 -2.20 -2.75
N ARG A 172 -6.42 -3.10 -3.59
CA ARG A 172 -5.19 -3.86 -3.29
C ARG A 172 -3.91 -3.08 -3.51
N VAL A 173 -3.92 -2.03 -4.33
CA VAL A 173 -2.74 -1.19 -4.57
C VAL A 173 -2.39 -0.47 -3.26
N ALA A 174 -1.12 -0.53 -2.87
CA ALA A 174 -0.62 0.15 -1.68
C ALA A 174 -0.23 1.58 -2.03
N ASP A 175 0.82 1.72 -2.84
CA ASP A 175 1.41 2.96 -3.32
C ASP A 175 2.33 2.68 -4.53
N VAL A 176 2.80 3.76 -5.16
CA VAL A 176 3.94 3.78 -6.07
C VAL A 176 5.13 4.42 -5.36
N GLN A 177 6.22 3.67 -5.23
CA GLN A 177 7.45 4.13 -4.60
C GLN A 177 8.57 4.27 -5.63
N ALA A 178 9.32 5.38 -5.62
CA ALA A 178 10.57 5.49 -6.37
C ALA A 178 11.77 5.15 -5.48
N SER A 179 12.73 4.42 -6.04
CA SER A 179 14.05 4.22 -5.46
C SER A 179 15.11 4.80 -6.40
N ILE A 180 15.93 5.71 -5.89
CA ILE A 180 17.01 6.39 -6.61
C ILE A 180 18.32 6.00 -5.96
N SER A 181 19.29 5.61 -6.77
CA SER A 181 20.55 5.03 -6.29
C SER A 181 21.72 5.40 -7.19
N SER A 182 22.89 5.66 -6.61
CA SER A 182 24.17 5.71 -7.32
C SER A 182 24.62 4.31 -7.76
N ASP A 183 25.73 4.23 -8.49
CA ASP A 183 26.35 2.93 -8.81
C ASP A 183 26.72 2.15 -7.53
N GLY A 184 26.32 0.88 -7.46
CA GLY A 184 26.42 0.04 -6.26
C GLY A 184 25.35 0.31 -5.19
N GLY A 185 24.45 1.27 -5.40
CA GLY A 185 23.36 1.61 -4.51
C GLY A 185 22.37 0.46 -4.31
N SER A 186 21.97 0.26 -3.06
CA SER A 186 21.03 -0.79 -2.64
C SER A 186 20.38 -0.45 -1.30
N VAL A 187 19.21 -1.06 -1.06
CA VAL A 187 18.56 -1.11 0.26
C VAL A 187 18.96 -2.35 1.06
N GLY A 188 19.83 -3.19 0.50
CA GLY A 188 20.24 -4.48 1.08
C GLY A 188 19.30 -5.62 0.68
N ALA A 189 19.75 -6.85 0.94
CA ALA A 189 18.93 -8.04 0.71
C ALA A 189 17.83 -8.12 1.76
N HIS A 190 16.58 -8.22 1.33
CA HIS A 190 15.41 -8.24 2.22
C HIS A 190 14.28 -9.08 1.60
N SER A 191 13.16 -9.18 2.30
CA SER A 191 11.95 -9.86 1.84
C SER A 191 10.74 -9.12 2.40
N ASP A 192 9.68 -9.01 1.61
CA ASP A 192 8.46 -8.31 1.99
C ASP A 192 7.28 -9.25 2.19
N GLN A 193 6.21 -8.76 2.81
CA GLN A 193 4.96 -9.52 2.98
C GLN A 193 3.93 -9.23 1.88
N PHE A 194 4.27 -8.42 0.89
CA PHE A 194 3.37 -7.96 -0.17
C PHE A 194 3.87 -8.34 -1.57
N ASP A 195 2.94 -8.33 -2.53
CA ASP A 195 3.25 -8.45 -3.95
C ASP A 195 3.84 -7.12 -4.44
N VAL A 196 4.84 -7.16 -5.33
CA VAL A 196 5.44 -5.95 -5.89
C VAL A 196 5.84 -6.13 -7.36
N PHE A 197 5.64 -5.08 -8.15
CA PHE A 197 6.23 -4.94 -9.49
C PHE A 197 7.33 -3.88 -9.44
N LEU A 198 8.56 -4.31 -9.68
CA LEU A 198 9.77 -3.49 -9.71
C LEU A 198 10.06 -3.10 -11.17
N ILE A 199 9.64 -1.90 -11.53
CA ILE A 199 9.74 -1.32 -12.87
C ILE A 199 11.07 -0.58 -12.97
N GLN A 200 11.91 -0.98 -13.91
CA GLN A 200 13.19 -0.31 -14.13
C GLN A 200 13.00 0.96 -14.96
N GLY A 201 13.28 2.11 -14.36
CA GLY A 201 13.33 3.41 -15.04
C GLY A 201 14.73 3.65 -15.59
N THR A 202 15.32 4.80 -15.27
CA THR A 202 16.69 5.16 -15.68
C THR A 202 17.73 4.16 -15.16
N GLY A 203 18.73 3.83 -15.97
CA GLY A 203 19.86 3.00 -15.56
C GLY A 203 19.62 1.49 -15.66
N HIS A 204 20.44 0.72 -14.96
CA HIS A 204 20.37 -0.74 -14.92
C HIS A 204 20.47 -1.22 -13.47
N LYS A 205 19.69 -2.24 -13.12
CA LYS A 205 19.71 -2.83 -11.78
C LYS A 205 19.74 -4.34 -11.84
N ARG A 206 20.72 -4.93 -11.17
CA ARG A 206 20.80 -6.38 -11.02
C ARG A 206 19.95 -6.79 -9.85
N TRP A 207 18.92 -7.57 -10.14
CA TRP A 207 18.08 -8.19 -9.15
C TRP A 207 18.49 -9.64 -8.96
N SER A 208 18.78 -9.99 -7.71
CA SER A 208 19.07 -11.37 -7.32
C SER A 208 18.01 -11.82 -6.32
N ILE A 209 17.46 -13.02 -6.48
CA ILE A 209 16.33 -13.50 -5.68
C ILE A 209 16.58 -14.90 -5.10
N SER A 210 15.89 -15.21 -4.02
CA SER A 210 15.84 -16.54 -3.43
C SER A 210 14.47 -16.78 -2.78
N ASP A 211 13.79 -17.84 -3.20
CA ASP A 211 12.59 -18.32 -2.54
C ASP A 211 12.99 -19.41 -1.53
N CYS A 212 13.50 -18.98 -0.38
CA CYS A 212 13.95 -19.85 0.70
C CYS A 212 13.11 -19.56 1.95
N ALA A 213 12.57 -20.62 2.56
CA ALA A 213 11.81 -20.51 3.80
C ALA A 213 12.60 -19.88 4.96
N GLU A 214 13.94 -19.91 4.91
CA GLU A 214 14.79 -19.23 5.90
C GLU A 214 14.68 -17.70 5.82
N TYR A 215 14.48 -17.15 4.62
CA TYR A 215 14.48 -15.70 4.39
C TYR A 215 13.10 -15.06 4.51
N VAL A 216 12.09 -15.76 5.02
CA VAL A 216 10.75 -15.19 5.15
C VAL A 216 10.74 -14.02 6.15
N PRO A 217 9.89 -13.00 5.94
CA PRO A 217 9.81 -11.83 6.82
C PRO A 217 9.42 -12.14 8.27
N ASP A 218 8.96 -13.35 8.60
CA ASP A 218 8.54 -13.68 9.97
C ASP A 218 9.68 -14.36 10.76
N ASN A 219 10.83 -14.60 10.12
CA ASN A 219 12.00 -15.23 10.74
C ASN A 219 13.07 -14.18 11.10
N ASP A 220 12.93 -13.55 12.27
CA ASP A 220 13.85 -12.49 12.72
C ASP A 220 15.32 -12.94 12.81
N GLU A 221 15.61 -14.23 12.99
CA GLU A 221 16.98 -14.74 13.05
C GLU A 221 17.75 -14.55 11.73
N ALA A 222 17.04 -14.50 10.59
CA ALA A 222 17.62 -14.29 9.28
C ALA A 222 18.14 -12.86 9.05
N PHE A 223 17.68 -11.90 9.87
CA PHE A 223 17.97 -10.47 9.72
C PHE A 223 18.98 -9.98 10.76
N PHE A 224 19.70 -8.89 10.47
CA PHE A 224 20.52 -8.20 11.46
C PHE A 224 19.63 -7.56 12.54
N PRO A 225 19.75 -7.94 13.82
CA PRO A 225 18.87 -7.44 14.87
C PRO A 225 19.14 -5.97 15.24
N ASP A 226 20.39 -5.53 15.06
CA ASP A 226 20.86 -4.19 15.46
C ASP A 226 20.98 -3.22 14.27
N ALA A 227 20.56 -3.61 13.07
CA ALA A 227 20.55 -2.72 11.91
C ALA A 227 19.31 -1.83 11.94
N GLU A 228 19.45 -0.55 11.58
CA GLU A 228 18.30 0.39 11.50
C GLU A 228 17.33 0.03 10.36
N VAL A 229 17.78 -0.80 9.41
CA VAL A 229 16.97 -1.31 8.30
C VAL A 229 17.00 -2.84 8.26
N ARG A 230 15.92 -3.44 7.77
CA ARG A 230 15.69 -4.88 7.85
C ARG A 230 16.42 -5.64 6.74
N VAL A 231 17.68 -6.01 7.00
CA VAL A 231 18.58 -6.64 6.02
C VAL A 231 18.98 -8.07 6.44
N LEU A 232 18.98 -8.99 5.48
CA LEU A 232 19.36 -10.40 5.65
C LEU A 232 20.87 -10.58 5.88
N LYS A 233 21.25 -11.47 6.81
CA LYS A 233 22.65 -11.71 7.19
C LYS A 233 23.47 -12.45 6.12
N ASN A 234 22.88 -13.48 5.52
CA ASN A 234 23.58 -14.46 4.68
C ASN A 234 22.81 -14.78 3.40
N PHE A 235 22.33 -13.75 2.70
CA PHE A 235 21.56 -13.94 1.47
C PHE A 235 22.39 -14.67 0.40
N GLN A 236 21.87 -15.80 -0.08
CA GLN A 236 22.45 -16.60 -1.16
C GLN A 236 21.46 -16.62 -2.34
N PRO A 237 21.77 -15.94 -3.45
CA PRO A 237 20.83 -15.85 -4.57
C PRO A 237 20.73 -17.18 -5.31
N GLN A 238 19.49 -17.59 -5.61
CA GLN A 238 19.18 -18.77 -6.43
C GLN A 238 19.11 -18.41 -7.92
N SER A 239 18.57 -17.23 -8.21
CA SER A 239 18.48 -16.69 -9.57
C SER A 239 18.76 -15.19 -9.59
N CYS A 240 19.12 -14.68 -10.76
CA CYS A 240 19.36 -13.26 -10.98
C CYS A 240 18.96 -12.82 -12.38
N SER A 241 18.67 -11.54 -12.54
CA SER A 241 18.46 -10.88 -13.82
C SER A 241 18.96 -9.44 -13.77
N LEU A 242 19.53 -8.97 -14.88
CA LEU A 242 19.81 -7.54 -15.06
C LEU A 242 18.60 -6.93 -15.77
N LEU A 243 17.96 -5.96 -15.12
CA LEU A 243 16.86 -5.20 -15.71
C LEU A 243 17.41 -3.94 -16.39
N LYS A 244 16.84 -3.64 -17.55
CA LYS A 244 17.06 -2.39 -18.29
C LYS A 244 15.79 -1.56 -18.25
N GLN A 245 15.89 -0.29 -18.64
CA GLN A 245 14.73 0.59 -18.75
C GLN A 245 13.55 -0.08 -19.47
N GLY A 246 12.38 -0.04 -18.85
CA GLY A 246 11.14 -0.65 -19.31
C GLY A 246 10.93 -2.11 -18.89
N ASP A 247 11.97 -2.81 -18.42
CA ASP A 247 11.78 -4.15 -17.85
C ASP A 247 11.08 -4.07 -16.48
N ILE A 248 10.26 -5.08 -16.17
CA ILE A 248 9.55 -5.19 -14.89
C ILE A 248 9.90 -6.53 -14.23
N LEU A 249 10.22 -6.52 -12.94
CA LEU A 249 10.34 -7.75 -12.13
C LEU A 249 9.13 -7.83 -11.20
N TYR A 250 8.31 -8.86 -11.37
CA TYR A 250 7.27 -9.20 -10.41
C TYR A 250 7.82 -10.15 -9.34
N LEU A 251 7.54 -9.83 -8.08
CA LEU A 251 7.85 -10.68 -6.92
C LEU A 251 6.56 -10.95 -6.11
N PRO A 252 6.23 -12.23 -5.86
CA PRO A 252 5.20 -12.56 -4.88
C PRO A 252 5.71 -12.35 -3.44
N PRO A 253 4.83 -12.35 -2.44
CA PRO A 253 5.20 -12.16 -1.05
C PRO A 253 6.28 -13.16 -0.60
N LYS A 254 7.12 -12.71 0.32
CA LYS A 254 8.16 -13.47 1.02
C LYS A 254 9.34 -13.94 0.17
N VAL A 255 9.37 -13.65 -1.13
CA VAL A 255 10.55 -13.90 -1.97
C VAL A 255 11.64 -12.89 -1.61
N ALA A 256 12.75 -13.41 -1.07
CA ALA A 256 13.88 -12.58 -0.72
C ALA A 256 14.59 -12.09 -1.97
N HIS A 257 14.97 -10.81 -1.98
CA HIS A 257 15.51 -10.15 -3.14
C HIS A 257 16.54 -9.09 -2.77
N HIS A 258 17.45 -8.82 -3.71
CA HIS A 258 18.53 -7.87 -3.56
C HIS A 258 18.77 -7.17 -4.90
N GLY A 259 18.39 -5.90 -4.98
CA GLY A 259 18.60 -5.03 -6.13
C GLY A 259 19.84 -4.17 -5.93
N VAL A 260 20.79 -4.25 -6.86
CA VAL A 260 22.02 -3.44 -6.85
C VAL A 260 22.11 -2.69 -8.18
N ALA A 261 22.21 -1.37 -8.11
CA ALA A 261 22.43 -0.55 -9.30
C ALA A 261 23.81 -0.87 -9.92
N GLU A 262 23.85 -1.10 -11.23
CA GLU A 262 25.09 -1.45 -11.95
C GLU A 262 25.31 -0.55 -13.16
N CYS A 263 26.56 -0.21 -13.42
CA CYS A 263 26.99 0.54 -14.60
C CYS A 263 26.30 1.91 -14.73
N CYS A 264 26.03 2.56 -13.59
CA CYS A 264 25.35 3.85 -13.55
C CYS A 264 26.36 5.00 -13.72
N LYS A 265 26.16 5.84 -14.75
CA LYS A 265 26.97 7.06 -14.95
C LYS A 265 26.46 8.25 -14.15
N THR A 266 25.16 8.25 -13.85
CA THR A 266 24.47 9.24 -13.01
C THR A 266 23.78 8.47 -11.89
N ILE A 267 22.50 8.12 -12.07
CA ILE A 267 21.70 7.40 -11.09
C ILE A 267 20.85 6.33 -11.76
N CYS A 268 20.46 5.33 -10.96
CA CYS A 268 19.50 4.29 -11.29
C CYS A 268 18.18 4.57 -10.57
N THR A 269 17.08 4.51 -11.32
CA THR A 269 15.73 4.69 -10.79
C THR A 269 14.92 3.41 -10.97
N THR A 270 14.21 3.01 -9.93
CA THR A 270 13.24 1.90 -9.98
C THR A 270 11.93 2.40 -9.38
N PHE A 271 10.82 2.16 -10.06
CA PHE A 271 9.48 2.41 -9.54
C PHE A 271 8.89 1.09 -9.04
N SER A 272 8.30 1.09 -7.86
CA SER A 272 7.76 -0.10 -7.21
C SER A 272 6.27 0.08 -7.04
N VAL A 273 5.47 -0.71 -7.76
CA VAL A 273 4.02 -0.77 -7.57
C VAL A 273 3.74 -1.86 -6.53
N GLY A 274 3.42 -1.43 -5.30
CA GLY A 274 3.16 -2.31 -4.18
C GLY A 274 1.69 -2.73 -4.09
N PHE A 275 1.46 -3.95 -3.61
CA PHE A 275 0.10 -4.48 -3.40
C PHE A 275 -0.06 -5.03 -1.99
N LEU A 276 -0.75 -4.28 -1.13
CA LEU A 276 -0.94 -4.66 0.26
C LEU A 276 -2.02 -5.73 0.41
N ALA A 277 -1.83 -6.59 1.40
CA ALA A 277 -2.86 -7.45 1.95
C ALA A 277 -2.79 -7.39 3.48
N SER A 278 -3.89 -7.07 4.14
CA SER A 278 -3.97 -7.00 5.60
C SER A 278 -3.68 -8.38 6.21
N ALA A 279 -3.01 -8.38 7.36
CA ALA A 279 -2.80 -9.62 8.10
C ALA A 279 -4.14 -10.17 8.64
N HIS A 280 -4.26 -11.48 8.83
CA HIS A 280 -5.49 -12.07 9.37
C HIS A 280 -5.87 -11.49 10.74
N ASP A 281 -4.89 -11.32 11.62
CA ASP A 281 -5.12 -10.74 12.96
C ASP A 281 -5.56 -9.27 12.89
N GLU A 282 -5.09 -8.53 11.88
CA GLU A 282 -5.52 -7.16 11.60
C GLU A 282 -6.98 -7.12 11.14
N LEU A 283 -7.38 -8.04 10.24
CA LEU A 283 -8.77 -8.17 9.80
C LEU A 283 -9.70 -8.48 10.98
N VAL A 284 -9.32 -9.44 11.84
CA VAL A 284 -10.11 -9.80 13.03
C VAL A 284 -10.20 -8.61 14.00
N LEU A 285 -9.09 -7.92 14.28
CA LEU A 285 -9.07 -6.79 15.19
C LEU A 285 -9.88 -5.60 14.66
N SER A 286 -9.71 -5.26 13.38
CA SER A 286 -10.45 -4.21 12.69
C SER A 286 -11.94 -4.47 12.72
N TYR A 287 -12.37 -5.70 12.41
CA TYR A 287 -13.77 -6.08 12.51
C TYR A 287 -14.30 -5.99 13.94
N ALA A 288 -13.56 -6.53 14.92
CA ALA A 288 -13.97 -6.46 16.31
C ALA A 288 -14.16 -5.02 16.79
N GLN A 289 -13.26 -4.10 16.41
CA GLN A 289 -13.39 -2.68 16.72
C GLN A 289 -14.63 -2.06 16.06
N ALA A 290 -14.81 -2.26 14.74
CA ALA A 290 -15.96 -1.74 14.01
C ALA A 290 -17.30 -2.30 14.54
N SER A 291 -17.31 -3.56 14.97
CA SER A 291 -18.50 -4.18 15.56
C SER A 291 -18.91 -3.46 16.84
N VAL A 292 -17.97 -3.00 17.67
CA VAL A 292 -18.28 -2.31 18.93
C VAL A 292 -18.82 -0.90 18.69
N ASP A 293 -18.32 -0.20 17.67
CA ASP A 293 -18.70 1.20 17.39
C ASP A 293 -20.19 1.34 17.01
N THR A 294 -20.83 0.26 16.54
CA THR A 294 -22.26 0.21 16.20
C THR A 294 -23.17 -0.11 17.38
N HIS A 295 -22.62 -0.56 18.52
CA HIS A 295 -23.42 -0.95 19.69
C HIS A 295 -23.50 0.20 20.70
N GLU A 296 -24.70 0.53 21.16
CA GLU A 296 -24.85 1.27 22.40
C GLU A 296 -24.26 0.42 23.54
N GLY A 297 -23.09 0.81 24.06
CA GLY A 297 -22.31 0.09 25.10
C GLY A 297 -23.00 -0.07 26.47
N SER A 298 -24.33 -0.15 26.48
CA SER A 298 -25.22 -0.26 27.63
C SER A 298 -25.50 -1.71 28.02
N GLN A 299 -25.33 -2.68 27.12
CA GLN A 299 -25.53 -4.09 27.44
C GLN A 299 -24.42 -4.60 28.37
N ARG A 300 -24.82 -5.27 29.46
CA ARG A 300 -23.92 -5.82 30.48
C ARG A 300 -24.15 -7.32 30.61
N TRP A 301 -23.09 -8.03 30.98
CA TRP A 301 -23.18 -9.43 31.43
C TRP A 301 -24.29 -9.61 32.47
N ARG A 302 -25.08 -10.68 32.33
CA ARG A 302 -26.13 -11.05 33.28
C ARG A 302 -26.25 -12.56 33.38
N ASP A 303 -26.21 -13.08 34.60
CA ASP A 303 -26.24 -14.51 34.90
C ASP A 303 -27.32 -14.83 35.96
N PRO A 304 -28.61 -14.51 35.73
CA PRO A 304 -29.70 -14.83 36.67
C PRO A 304 -29.86 -16.34 36.94
N TRP A 305 -29.22 -17.20 36.16
CA TRP A 305 -29.16 -18.65 36.37
C TRP A 305 -28.04 -19.09 37.32
N LEU A 306 -27.19 -18.17 37.80
CA LEU A 306 -26.07 -18.49 38.67
C LEU A 306 -26.56 -19.12 39.98
N LYS A 307 -25.95 -20.25 40.35
CA LYS A 307 -26.20 -20.96 41.59
C LYS A 307 -24.96 -20.88 42.49
N PRO A 308 -25.10 -20.97 43.82
CA PRO A 308 -23.95 -21.13 44.70
C PRO A 308 -23.06 -22.28 44.26
N GLN A 309 -21.76 -22.01 44.11
CA GLN A 309 -20.76 -22.98 43.69
C GLN A 309 -19.94 -23.47 44.89
N GLU A 310 -19.43 -24.70 44.83
CA GLU A 310 -18.55 -25.26 45.86
C GLU A 310 -17.13 -24.65 45.79
N HIS A 311 -16.66 -24.35 44.58
CA HIS A 311 -15.33 -23.79 44.33
C HIS A 311 -15.44 -22.38 43.74
N VAL A 312 -15.15 -21.36 44.55
CA VAL A 312 -15.29 -19.93 44.15
C VAL A 312 -14.38 -19.48 43.00
N GLY A 313 -13.41 -20.30 42.59
CA GLY A 313 -12.53 -20.04 41.45
C GLY A 313 -12.97 -20.74 40.16
N GLU A 314 -14.07 -21.50 40.17
CA GLU A 314 -14.58 -22.20 39.00
C GLU A 314 -15.29 -21.24 38.04
N ILE A 315 -14.88 -21.25 36.77
CA ILE A 315 -15.67 -20.65 35.68
C ILE A 315 -16.59 -21.75 35.18
N SER A 316 -17.88 -21.67 35.50
CA SER A 316 -18.83 -22.73 35.14
C SER A 316 -18.99 -22.86 33.62
N SER A 317 -19.40 -24.06 33.18
CA SER A 317 -19.73 -24.29 31.77
C SER A 317 -20.78 -23.32 31.24
N ASP A 318 -21.74 -22.90 32.08
CA ASP A 318 -22.79 -21.95 31.70
C ASP A 318 -22.22 -20.55 31.47
N ALA A 319 -21.23 -20.12 32.26
CA ALA A 319 -20.53 -18.86 32.03
C ALA A 319 -19.71 -18.91 30.73
N VAL A 320 -18.97 -19.99 30.48
CA VAL A 320 -18.24 -20.15 29.20
C VAL A 320 -19.21 -20.12 28.01
N ALA A 321 -20.36 -20.81 28.11
CA ALA A 321 -21.37 -20.82 27.07
C ALA A 321 -21.97 -19.42 26.81
N GLN A 322 -22.24 -18.64 27.85
CA GLN A 322 -22.72 -17.26 27.71
C GLN A 322 -21.67 -16.38 27.03
N ALA A 323 -20.41 -16.46 27.43
CA ALA A 323 -19.34 -15.68 26.80
C ALA A 323 -19.22 -16.02 25.30
N ALA A 324 -19.29 -17.31 24.96
CA ALA A 324 -19.27 -17.76 23.56
C ALA A 324 -20.50 -17.27 22.76
N GLU A 325 -21.68 -17.21 23.38
CA GLU A 325 -22.88 -16.67 22.74
C GLU A 325 -22.75 -15.16 22.47
N ILE A 326 -22.25 -14.38 23.43
CA ILE A 326 -22.03 -12.94 23.26
C ILE A 326 -21.09 -12.68 22.08
N ILE A 327 -19.96 -13.40 22.02
CA ILE A 327 -19.00 -13.26 20.90
C ILE A 327 -19.66 -13.66 19.57
N ARG A 328 -20.38 -14.79 19.52
CA ARG A 328 -21.05 -15.23 18.30
C ARG A 328 -22.13 -14.27 17.81
N GLN A 329 -22.83 -13.58 18.72
CA GLN A 329 -23.83 -12.57 18.37
C GLN A 329 -23.20 -11.30 17.79
N SER A 330 -21.94 -11.00 18.13
CA SER A 330 -21.17 -9.90 17.56
C SER A 330 -20.49 -10.24 16.23
N MET A 331 -20.49 -11.51 15.82
CA MET A 331 -19.97 -11.94 14.51
C MET A 331 -20.96 -11.57 13.40
N PRO A 332 -20.47 -11.39 12.15
CA PRO A 332 -21.31 -10.96 11.06
C PRO A 332 -22.27 -12.08 10.67
N LYS A 333 -23.52 -11.71 10.38
CA LYS A 333 -24.60 -12.68 10.15
C LYS A 333 -24.61 -13.23 8.73
N ASN A 334 -24.08 -12.48 7.77
CA ASN A 334 -24.10 -12.77 6.34
C ASN A 334 -22.96 -12.03 5.62
N ASP A 335 -22.76 -12.33 4.34
CA ASP A 335 -21.68 -11.72 3.56
C ASP A 335 -21.92 -10.21 3.29
N ALA A 336 -23.17 -9.72 3.35
CA ALA A 336 -23.47 -8.29 3.21
C ALA A 336 -22.96 -7.48 4.41
N GLU A 337 -23.13 -7.95 5.65
CA GLU A 337 -22.55 -7.32 6.84
C GLU A 337 -21.00 -7.31 6.77
N ILE A 338 -20.39 -8.38 6.22
CA ILE A 338 -18.95 -8.42 5.93
C ILE A 338 -18.57 -7.38 4.88
N ALA A 339 -19.31 -7.28 3.78
CA ALA A 339 -19.00 -6.36 2.69
C ALA A 339 -19.02 -4.90 3.14
N CYS A 340 -19.99 -4.50 3.96
CA CYS A 340 -20.05 -3.17 4.57
C CYS A 340 -18.77 -2.84 5.34
N TRP A 341 -18.34 -3.72 6.24
CA TRP A 341 -17.11 -3.51 7.00
C TRP A 341 -15.86 -3.56 6.11
N PHE A 342 -15.75 -4.58 5.25
CA PHE A 342 -14.54 -4.82 4.49
C PHE A 342 -14.28 -3.70 3.48
N GLY A 343 -15.32 -3.15 2.84
CA GLY A 343 -15.18 -2.01 1.94
C GLY A 343 -14.67 -0.77 2.66
N CYS A 344 -15.18 -0.47 3.86
CA CYS A 344 -14.65 0.60 4.71
C CYS A 344 -13.19 0.33 5.09
N HIS A 345 -12.87 -0.87 5.58
CA HIS A 345 -11.51 -1.24 5.96
C HIS A 345 -10.52 -1.13 4.79
N ALA A 346 -10.89 -1.65 3.62
CA ALA A 346 -10.03 -1.70 2.43
C ALA A 346 -9.82 -0.32 1.77
N THR A 347 -10.77 0.60 1.94
CA THR A 347 -10.68 1.98 1.42
C THR A 347 -10.23 2.99 2.46
N GLN A 348 -9.94 2.56 3.69
CA GLN A 348 -9.44 3.43 4.74
C GLN A 348 -8.13 4.09 4.28
N SER A 349 -8.14 5.42 4.26
CA SER A 349 -6.96 6.25 3.97
C SER A 349 -6.63 7.09 5.20
N PHE A 350 -5.34 7.20 5.53
CA PHE A 350 -4.86 7.99 6.67
C PHE A 350 -4.12 9.24 6.16
N GLY A 351 -4.24 10.34 6.90
CA GLY A 351 -3.55 11.59 6.55
C GLY A 351 -4.21 12.38 5.42
N ILE A 352 -5.47 12.08 5.12
CA ILE A 352 -6.30 12.89 4.25
C ILE A 352 -6.52 14.25 4.90
N ASP A 353 -5.99 15.30 4.29
CA ASP A 353 -6.40 16.68 4.57
C ASP A 353 -7.37 17.12 3.46
N PRO A 354 -8.68 17.20 3.76
CA PRO A 354 -9.66 17.63 2.77
C PRO A 354 -9.71 19.15 2.61
N SER A 355 -8.92 19.92 3.38
CA SER A 355 -9.03 21.39 3.41
C SER A 355 -8.80 22.07 2.05
N GLU A 356 -7.98 21.47 1.19
CA GLU A 356 -7.70 21.99 -0.15
C GLU A 356 -8.81 21.66 -1.17
N THR A 357 -9.55 20.57 -0.96
CA THR A 357 -10.57 20.08 -1.91
C THR A 357 -12.00 20.28 -1.43
N ILE A 358 -12.21 20.68 -0.17
CA ILE A 358 -13.52 21.05 0.34
C ILE A 358 -14.03 22.27 -0.46
N PRO A 359 -15.28 22.23 -0.95
CA PRO A 359 -15.82 23.32 -1.72
C PRO A 359 -15.94 24.59 -0.87
N ALA A 360 -15.51 25.73 -1.42
CA ALA A 360 -15.61 27.02 -0.75
C ALA A 360 -17.07 27.48 -0.53
N LYS A 361 -18.02 26.91 -1.29
CA LYS A 361 -19.45 27.19 -1.20
C LYS A 361 -20.21 25.90 -1.04
N ASP A 362 -21.10 25.85 -0.04
CA ASP A 362 -22.10 24.80 0.07
C ASP A 362 -23.12 24.95 -1.06
N LEU A 363 -23.11 23.99 -2.00
CA LEU A 363 -24.11 23.86 -3.06
C LEU A 363 -25.13 22.82 -2.65
N SER A 364 -26.40 23.00 -2.99
CA SER A 364 -27.35 21.88 -2.99
C SER A 364 -27.03 20.89 -4.11
N ALA A 365 -27.58 19.66 -4.04
CA ALA A 365 -27.36 18.65 -5.08
C ALA A 365 -27.78 19.12 -6.48
N ASP A 366 -28.89 19.85 -6.61
CA ASP A 366 -29.33 20.40 -7.90
C ASP A 366 -28.42 21.55 -8.39
N GLU A 367 -27.96 22.42 -7.49
CA GLU A 367 -26.99 23.48 -7.84
C GLU A 367 -25.64 22.89 -8.27
N LEU A 368 -25.19 21.81 -7.63
CA LEU A 368 -23.97 21.11 -8.02
C LEU A 368 -24.08 20.54 -9.42
N VAL A 369 -25.21 19.92 -9.79
CA VAL A 369 -25.42 19.39 -11.15
C VAL A 369 -25.39 20.51 -12.18
N VAL A 370 -26.01 21.66 -11.90
CA VAL A 370 -25.95 22.82 -12.80
C VAL A 370 -24.51 23.30 -12.96
N GLN A 371 -23.77 23.47 -11.88
CA GLN A 371 -22.38 23.90 -11.96
C GLN A 371 -21.50 22.84 -12.63
N PHE A 372 -21.74 21.55 -12.39
CA PHE A 372 -21.03 20.46 -13.04
C PHE A 372 -21.20 20.48 -14.56
N ALA A 373 -22.41 20.79 -15.06
CA ALA A 373 -22.63 21.01 -16.49
C ALA A 373 -21.88 22.24 -17.05
N GLU A 374 -21.66 23.27 -16.23
CA GLU A 374 -20.94 24.49 -16.63
C GLU A 374 -19.41 24.28 -16.64
N GLU A 375 -18.86 23.62 -15.62
CA GLU A 375 -17.42 23.35 -15.46
C GLU A 375 -16.95 22.19 -16.37
N GLY A 376 -17.84 21.25 -16.68
CA GLY A 376 -17.60 20.19 -17.66
C GLY A 376 -17.00 18.90 -17.10
N SER A 377 -16.22 18.94 -16.01
CA SER A 377 -15.74 17.73 -15.34
C SER A 377 -15.55 17.88 -13.82
N LEU A 378 -15.54 16.73 -13.13
CA LEU A 378 -15.16 16.59 -11.71
C LEU A 378 -13.98 15.62 -11.62
N GLN A 379 -13.01 15.96 -10.77
CA GLN A 379 -11.83 15.15 -10.49
C GLN A 379 -11.97 14.43 -9.17
N ARG A 380 -11.56 13.17 -9.15
CA ARG A 380 -11.45 12.34 -7.95
C ARG A 380 -10.16 12.64 -7.22
N ARG A 381 -10.21 12.70 -5.90
CA ARG A 381 -9.00 12.87 -5.09
C ARG A 381 -8.08 11.65 -5.17
N ALA A 382 -6.83 11.87 -5.56
CA ALA A 382 -5.86 10.80 -5.85
C ALA A 382 -5.40 10.03 -4.60
N ASP A 383 -5.34 10.69 -3.44
CA ASP A 383 -4.94 10.10 -2.15
C ASP A 383 -6.07 9.35 -1.41
N ALA A 384 -7.28 9.31 -1.98
CA ALA A 384 -8.40 8.49 -1.51
C ALA A 384 -8.56 7.22 -2.33
N LYS A 385 -8.87 6.10 -1.64
CA LYS A 385 -9.27 4.85 -2.28
C LYS A 385 -10.77 4.82 -2.48
N PHE A 386 -11.18 4.31 -3.64
CA PHE A 386 -12.58 4.16 -4.05
C PHE A 386 -12.81 2.71 -4.46
N ALA A 387 -13.94 2.15 -4.04
CA ALA A 387 -14.32 0.78 -4.34
C ALA A 387 -15.84 0.62 -4.33
N PHE A 388 -16.33 -0.50 -4.86
CA PHE A 388 -17.73 -0.84 -4.80
C PHE A 388 -17.94 -2.35 -4.67
N VAL A 389 -19.12 -2.74 -4.19
CA VAL A 389 -19.60 -4.12 -4.13
C VAL A 389 -20.99 -4.15 -4.75
N GLN A 390 -21.19 -4.97 -5.78
CA GLN A 390 -22.49 -5.15 -6.46
C GLN A 390 -23.21 -6.42 -6.02
N GLU A 391 -22.46 -7.42 -5.59
CA GLU A 391 -23.01 -8.71 -5.18
C GLU A 391 -22.13 -9.33 -4.12
N VAL A 392 -22.76 -10.19 -3.31
CA VAL A 392 -22.08 -11.04 -2.33
C VAL A 392 -22.47 -12.49 -2.57
N LYS A 393 -21.60 -13.41 -2.16
CA LYS A 393 -21.69 -14.82 -2.57
C LYS A 393 -22.95 -15.52 -2.06
N ASP A 394 -23.40 -15.19 -0.85
CA ASP A 394 -24.64 -15.74 -0.27
C ASP A 394 -25.93 -15.07 -0.77
N GLY A 395 -25.81 -14.03 -1.63
CA GLY A 395 -26.94 -13.28 -2.16
C GLY A 395 -27.67 -12.41 -1.14
N SER A 396 -27.07 -12.12 0.01
CA SER A 396 -27.69 -11.33 1.09
C SER A 396 -27.69 -9.81 0.86
N LEU A 397 -26.99 -9.32 -0.17
CA LEU A 397 -26.92 -7.90 -0.49
C LEU A 397 -28.10 -7.47 -1.38
N GLU A 398 -28.88 -6.49 -0.90
CA GLU A 398 -29.90 -5.80 -1.67
C GLU A 398 -29.34 -4.47 -2.21
N GLY A 399 -29.28 -4.31 -3.53
CA GLY A 399 -28.65 -3.16 -4.18
C GLY A 399 -27.13 -3.31 -4.28
N GLY A 400 -26.40 -2.19 -4.16
CA GLY A 400 -24.94 -2.14 -4.16
C GLY A 400 -24.38 -1.27 -3.02
N LEU A 401 -23.07 -1.35 -2.82
CA LEU A 401 -22.35 -0.55 -1.83
C LEU A 401 -21.21 0.18 -2.55
N PHE A 402 -21.06 1.48 -2.27
CA PHE A 402 -19.92 2.27 -2.72
C PHE A 402 -19.12 2.72 -1.52
N PHE A 403 -17.80 2.77 -1.67
CA PHE A 403 -16.86 3.09 -0.62
C PHE A 403 -15.83 4.10 -1.09
N ALA A 404 -15.54 5.08 -0.25
CA ALA A 404 -14.51 6.07 -0.50
C ALA A 404 -13.89 6.56 0.81
N ALA A 405 -12.57 6.46 0.92
CA ALA A 405 -11.81 6.90 2.10
C ALA A 405 -12.34 6.32 3.44
N GLY A 406 -12.83 5.07 3.44
CA GLY A 406 -13.41 4.41 4.62
C GLY A 406 -14.89 4.71 4.88
N ASN A 407 -15.51 5.62 4.14
CA ASN A 407 -16.94 5.88 4.18
C ASN A 407 -17.70 4.91 3.26
N MET A 408 -18.99 4.70 3.53
CA MET A 408 -19.87 3.81 2.77
C MET A 408 -21.18 4.49 2.39
N TRP A 409 -21.61 4.28 1.16
CA TRP A 409 -22.91 4.66 0.61
C TRP A 409 -23.65 3.42 0.09
N PRO A 410 -24.79 3.04 0.70
CA PRO A 410 -25.66 2.03 0.12
C PRO A 410 -26.42 2.62 -1.07
N LEU A 411 -26.53 1.87 -2.16
CA LEU A 411 -27.14 2.28 -3.42
C LEU A 411 -28.22 1.29 -3.82
N GLN A 412 -29.40 1.79 -4.16
CA GLN A 412 -30.54 0.97 -4.57
C GLN A 412 -30.88 1.14 -6.04
N SER A 413 -30.46 2.24 -6.65
CA SER A 413 -30.77 2.55 -8.04
C SER A 413 -29.67 2.10 -9.00
N ALA A 414 -30.08 1.73 -10.21
CA ALA A 414 -29.14 1.35 -11.26
C ALA A 414 -28.24 2.54 -11.66
N ALA A 415 -28.78 3.76 -11.69
CA ALA A 415 -28.04 4.97 -12.03
C ALA A 415 -27.01 5.33 -10.96
N GLY A 416 -27.36 5.24 -9.67
CA GLY A 416 -26.43 5.45 -8.56
C GLY A 416 -25.29 4.42 -8.58
N MET A 417 -25.60 3.16 -8.85
CA MET A 417 -24.61 2.09 -8.97
C MET A 417 -23.70 2.25 -10.21
N GLU A 418 -24.24 2.77 -11.31
CA GLU A 418 -23.45 3.11 -12.51
C GLU A 418 -22.45 4.23 -12.19
N LEU A 419 -22.93 5.32 -11.58
CA LEU A 419 -22.08 6.44 -11.17
C LEU A 419 -20.99 6.01 -10.21
N ALA A 420 -21.33 5.25 -9.17
CA ALA A 420 -20.36 4.72 -8.22
C ALA A 420 -19.28 3.86 -8.89
N ARG A 421 -19.68 3.03 -9.87
CA ARG A 421 -18.73 2.19 -10.61
C ARG A 421 -17.84 3.03 -11.53
N HIS A 422 -18.35 4.09 -12.14
CA HIS A 422 -17.53 5.02 -12.90
C HIS A 422 -16.49 5.69 -12.00
N ILE A 423 -16.92 6.32 -10.90
CA ILE A 423 -16.04 7.02 -9.95
C ILE A 423 -14.98 6.08 -9.35
N ALA A 424 -15.32 4.81 -9.12
CA ALA A 424 -14.35 3.85 -8.59
C ALA A 424 -13.28 3.41 -9.60
N ASN A 425 -13.54 3.52 -10.91
CA ASN A 425 -12.65 3.05 -11.97
C ASN A 425 -11.92 4.17 -12.71
N TYR A 426 -12.47 5.39 -12.73
CA TYR A 426 -11.95 6.52 -13.48
C TYR A 426 -11.64 7.71 -12.56
N GLU A 427 -10.63 8.49 -12.92
CA GLU A 427 -10.22 9.68 -12.17
C GLU A 427 -11.13 10.88 -12.45
N GLU A 428 -11.64 10.97 -13.68
CA GLU A 428 -12.48 12.07 -14.14
C GLU A 428 -13.93 11.62 -14.37
N ILE A 429 -14.85 12.49 -14.00
CA ILE A 429 -16.29 12.37 -14.27
C ILE A 429 -16.64 13.49 -15.24
N ILE A 430 -16.95 13.14 -16.49
CA ILE A 430 -17.24 14.12 -17.56
C ILE A 430 -18.74 14.41 -17.59
N ALA A 431 -19.13 15.68 -17.49
CA ALA A 431 -20.53 16.09 -17.36
C ALA A 431 -21.42 15.59 -18.49
N ASP A 432 -20.94 15.64 -19.74
CA ASP A 432 -21.68 15.21 -20.94
C ASP A 432 -22.09 13.72 -20.90
N ASP A 433 -21.39 12.88 -20.14
CA ASP A 433 -21.72 11.46 -19.99
C ASP A 433 -22.89 11.21 -19.02
N TRP A 434 -23.20 12.20 -18.16
CA TRP A 434 -24.13 12.05 -17.02
C TRP A 434 -25.27 13.06 -16.99
N ILE A 435 -25.12 14.20 -17.66
CA ILE A 435 -26.06 15.30 -17.69
C ILE A 435 -26.52 15.46 -19.13
N GLU A 436 -27.76 15.09 -19.41
CA GLU A 436 -28.31 15.17 -20.77
C GLU A 436 -28.19 16.56 -21.41
N SER A 437 -27.87 16.54 -22.70
CA SER A 437 -28.31 17.53 -23.68
C SER A 437 -29.17 16.90 -24.80
N GLY A 438 -30.20 16.08 -24.45
CA GLY A 438 -31.27 15.65 -25.37
C GLY A 438 -31.65 14.14 -25.34
N ASP A 439 -32.72 13.79 -26.06
CA ASP A 439 -33.52 12.52 -26.13
C ASP A 439 -32.77 11.17 -26.34
N ALA A 440 -31.47 11.09 -26.10
CA ALA A 440 -30.64 9.92 -26.43
C ALA A 440 -29.54 9.57 -25.41
N ALA A 441 -29.67 9.90 -24.12
CA ALA A 441 -28.73 9.38 -23.13
C ALA A 441 -29.20 8.03 -22.54
N GLU A 442 -28.24 7.12 -22.38
CA GLU A 442 -28.44 5.81 -21.74
C GLU A 442 -28.35 5.93 -20.19
N TYR A 443 -27.92 7.08 -19.65
CA TYR A 443 -27.58 7.28 -18.23
C TYR A 443 -27.96 8.69 -17.68
N ASP A 444 -29.25 8.97 -17.46
CA ASP A 444 -29.68 10.17 -16.71
C ASP A 444 -29.49 9.97 -15.19
N MET A 445 -28.91 10.96 -14.50
CA MET A 445 -28.71 10.92 -13.04
C MET A 445 -30.05 11.04 -12.30
N ASP A 446 -30.42 9.98 -11.59
CA ASP A 446 -31.55 10.03 -10.67
C ASP A 446 -31.23 10.75 -9.35
N SER A 447 -32.20 10.83 -8.45
CA SER A 447 -32.02 11.50 -7.16
C SER A 447 -30.96 10.85 -6.26
N GLU A 448 -30.75 9.54 -6.36
CA GLU A 448 -29.75 8.82 -5.56
C GLU A 448 -28.34 9.14 -6.09
N ALA A 449 -28.15 9.10 -7.41
CA ALA A 449 -26.90 9.48 -8.08
C ALA A 449 -26.51 10.93 -7.77
N LYS A 450 -27.47 11.88 -7.84
CA LYS A 450 -27.23 13.28 -7.48
C LYS A 450 -26.85 13.46 -6.02
N THR A 451 -27.47 12.68 -5.12
CA THR A 451 -27.15 12.72 -3.68
C THR A 451 -25.74 12.18 -3.43
N LEU A 452 -25.37 11.06 -4.07
CA LEU A 452 -24.03 10.50 -3.99
C LEU A 452 -22.98 11.51 -4.46
N LEU A 453 -23.17 12.10 -5.65
CA LEU A 453 -22.26 13.09 -6.21
C LEU A 453 -22.08 14.28 -5.25
N HIS A 454 -23.18 14.78 -4.70
CA HIS A 454 -23.17 15.87 -3.73
C HIS A 454 -22.42 15.50 -2.44
N GLU A 455 -22.68 14.35 -1.84
CA GLU A 455 -22.00 13.94 -0.61
C GLU A 455 -20.49 13.74 -0.82
N LEU A 456 -20.06 13.23 -1.98
CA LEU A 456 -18.64 13.13 -2.33
C LEU A 456 -18.01 14.51 -2.54
N PHE A 457 -18.71 15.43 -3.19
CA PHE A 457 -18.23 16.80 -3.40
C PHE A 457 -18.13 17.57 -2.07
N SER A 458 -19.17 17.52 -1.24
CA SER A 458 -19.18 18.20 0.07
C SER A 458 -18.12 17.65 1.04
N SER A 459 -17.70 16.38 0.88
CA SER A 459 -16.62 15.78 1.66
C SER A 459 -15.22 16.02 1.07
N GLY A 460 -15.13 16.73 -0.06
CA GLY A 460 -13.87 17.00 -0.76
C GLY A 460 -13.27 15.76 -1.41
N LEU A 461 -14.01 14.66 -1.58
CA LEU A 461 -13.53 13.44 -2.23
C LEU A 461 -13.53 13.56 -3.76
N ILE A 462 -14.36 14.45 -4.29
CA ILE A 462 -14.33 14.92 -5.67
C ILE A 462 -14.39 16.45 -5.68
N TYR A 463 -13.79 17.08 -6.68
CA TYR A 463 -13.69 18.54 -6.78
C TYR A 463 -13.66 18.99 -8.26
N PHE A 464 -13.95 20.27 -8.52
CA PHE A 464 -13.82 20.82 -9.87
C PHE A 464 -12.34 21.01 -10.21
N SER A 465 -11.96 20.69 -11.45
CA SER A 465 -10.58 20.80 -11.95
C SER A 465 -10.02 22.22 -11.87
#